data_AF-A0A528MPH6-F1
#
_entry.id   AF-A0A528MPH6-F1
#
_cell.length_a   1.000
_cell.length_b   1.000
_cell.length_c   1.000
_cell.angle_alpha   90.00
_cell.angle_beta   90.00
_cell.angle_gamma   90.00
#
_symmetry.space_group_name_H-M   'P 1'
#
loop_
_entity.id
_entity.type
_entity.pdbx_description
1 polymer ?
#
loop_
_entity_poly.entity_id
_entity_poly.type
_entity_poly.pdbx_seq_one_letter_code
_entity_poly.pdbx_strand_id
1 'polypeptide(L)' 'NRLFTRMLAAATARAVIASEAATGTSIGAALLASDQGKIQGKGERVEPPADPAWANYTRVWRAAVDARG' A
#
# COMPACT_ATOMS: atom_id res chain seq x y z
N ASN A 1 0.69 -0.64 -9.79
CA ASN A 1 2.04 -1.25 -9.76
C ASN A 1 2.08 -2.33 -8.68
N ARG A 2 1.90 -3.60 -9.06
CA ARG A 2 1.74 -4.72 -8.11
C ARG A 2 3.04 -5.09 -7.38
N LEU A 3 4.19 -4.89 -8.02
CA LEU A 3 5.49 -5.16 -7.40
C LEU A 3 5.77 -4.16 -6.27
N PHE A 4 5.45 -2.89 -6.48
CA PHE A 4 5.58 -1.85 -5.47
C PHE A 4 4.69 -2.11 -4.24
N THR A 5 3.43 -2.51 -4.43
CA THR A 5 2.54 -2.82 -3.30
C THR A 5 2.96 -4.08 -2.54
N ARG A 6 3.55 -5.07 -3.21
CA ARG A 6 4.18 -6.23 -2.54
C ARG A 6 5.43 -5.85 -1.74
N MET A 7 6.30 -5.00 -2.30
CA MET A 7 7.45 -4.46 -1.57
C MET A 7 7.01 -3.72 -0.30
N LEU A 8 5.96 -2.89 -0.41
CA LEU A 8 5.42 -2.14 0.73
C LEU A 8 4.81 -3.07 1.79
N ALA A 9 4.04 -4.08 1.37
CA ALA A 9 3.47 -5.08 2.29
C ALA A 9 4.56 -5.89 3.00
N ALA A 10 5.62 -6.29 2.28
CA ALA A 10 6.76 -7.00 2.85
C ALA A 10 7.57 -6.15 3.85
N ALA A 11 7.81 -4.87 3.53
CA ALA A 11 8.59 -3.98 4.39
C ALA A 11 7.85 -3.63 5.70
N THR A 12 6.52 -3.49 5.61
CA THR A 12 5.65 -3.09 6.74
C THR A 12 5.06 -4.26 7.51
N ALA A 13 5.16 -5.49 7.00
CA ALA A 13 4.47 -6.67 7.53
C ALA A 13 2.95 -6.46 7.71
N ARG A 14 2.35 -5.60 6.90
CA ARG A 14 0.92 -5.24 6.95
C ARG A 14 0.29 -5.38 5.58
N ALA A 15 -1.00 -5.70 5.56
CA ALA A 15 -1.78 -5.69 4.34
C ALA A 15 -1.83 -4.29 3.73
N VAL A 16 -1.64 -4.21 2.40
CA VAL A 16 -1.69 -2.98 1.62
C VAL A 16 -2.94 -3.02 0.75
N ILE A 17 -3.75 -1.96 0.79
CA ILE A 17 -4.93 -1.82 -0.06
C ILE A 17 -4.58 -0.83 -1.17
N ALA A 18 -4.45 -1.32 -2.39
CA ALA A 18 -4.28 -0.49 -3.57
C ALA A 18 -5.65 -0.04 -4.06
N SER A 19 -6.00 1.22 -3.84
CA SER A 19 -7.23 1.80 -4.40
C SER A 19 -7.21 1.67 -5.92
N GLU A 20 -8.31 1.18 -6.50
CA GLU A 20 -8.51 1.20 -7.97
C GLU A 20 -8.68 2.64 -8.49
N ALA A 21 -9.16 3.55 -7.64
CA ALA A 21 -9.31 4.95 -8.00
C ALA A 21 -7.95 5.65 -8.05
N ALA A 22 -7.52 6.03 -9.25
CA ALA A 22 -6.34 6.86 -9.48
C ALA A 22 -6.48 8.29 -8.92
N THR A 23 -7.67 8.69 -8.46
CA THR A 23 -8.05 10.06 -8.09
C THR A 23 -8.57 10.17 -6.65
N GLY A 24 -7.98 9.43 -5.70
CA GLY A 24 -8.41 9.41 -4.29
C GLY A 24 -8.57 10.81 -3.65
N THR A 25 -7.74 11.78 -4.05
CA THR A 25 -7.83 13.17 -3.58
C THR A 25 -9.10 13.88 -4.07
N SER A 26 -9.39 13.83 -5.37
CA SER A 26 -10.58 14.47 -5.94
C SER A 26 -11.87 13.80 -5.47
N ILE A 27 -11.85 12.47 -5.28
CA ILE A 27 -12.96 11.74 -4.68
C ILE A 27 -13.18 12.19 -3.23
N GLY A 28 -12.12 12.30 -2.43
CA GLY A 28 -12.21 12.82 -1.06
C GLY A 28 -12.83 14.22 -1.00
N ALA A 29 -12.41 15.13 -1.89
CA ALA A 29 -12.97 16.47 -1.98
C ALA A 29 -14.47 16.46 -2.34
N ALA A 30 -14.86 15.64 -3.32
CA ALA A 30 -16.27 15.51 -3.71
C ALA A 30 -17.14 14.94 -2.58
N LEU A 31 -16.61 14.01 -1.77
CA LEU A 31 -17.32 13.45 -0.63
C LEU A 31 -17.48 14.43 0.53
N LEU A 32 -16.47 15.26 0.78
CA LEU A 32 -16.60 16.35 1.75
C LEU A 32 -17.65 17.38 1.32
N ALA A 33 -17.80 17.58 0.01
CA ALA A 33 -18.75 18.53 -0.57
C ALA A 33 -20.16 17.95 -0.79
N SER A 34 -20.36 16.64 -0.66
CA SER A 34 -21.65 15.96 -0.93
C SER A 34 -22.17 15.19 0.27
N ASP A 35 -23.47 15.26 0.52
CA ASP A 35 -24.13 14.59 1.66
C ASP A 35 -24.37 13.08 1.42
N GLN A 36 -23.85 12.53 0.32
CA GLN A 36 -24.07 11.14 -0.10
C GLN A 36 -22.87 10.27 0.27
N GLY A 37 -22.94 9.74 1.49
CA GLY A 37 -22.01 8.73 1.98
C GLY A 37 -22.29 7.36 1.39
N LYS A 38 -21.56 6.99 0.33
CA LYS A 38 -21.01 5.63 0.14
C LYS A 38 -20.05 5.58 -1.04
N ILE A 39 -18.77 5.33 -0.74
CA ILE A 39 -17.77 4.99 -1.75
C ILE A 39 -17.91 3.51 -2.09
N GLN A 40 -18.11 3.20 -3.37
CA GLN A 40 -17.79 1.88 -3.91
C GLN A 40 -16.40 1.95 -4.55
N GLY A 41 -15.39 1.48 -3.81
CA GLY A 41 -14.05 1.27 -4.32
C GLY A 41 -13.49 0.02 -3.67
N LYS A 42 -13.57 -1.12 -4.37
CA LYS A 42 -12.89 -2.34 -3.93
C LYS A 42 -11.42 -2.21 -4.32
N GLY A 43 -10.61 -1.64 -3.44
CA GLY A 43 -9.17 -1.66 -3.63
C GLY A 43 -8.63 -3.10 -3.63
N GLU A 44 -7.62 -3.39 -4.46
CA GLU A 44 -6.92 -4.67 -4.41
C GLU A 44 -6.17 -4.77 -3.08
N ARG A 45 -6.53 -5.76 -2.26
CA ARG A 45 -5.82 -6.05 -1.02
C ARG A 45 -4.67 -7.01 -1.27
N VAL A 46 -3.46 -6.58 -0.93
CA VAL A 46 -2.23 -7.35 -1.01
C VAL A 46 -1.77 -7.68 0.40
N GLU A 47 -1.81 -8.96 0.75
CA GLU A 47 -1.27 -9.46 2.01
C GLU A 47 0.27 -9.46 2.00
N PRO A 48 0.91 -9.41 3.18
CA PRO A 48 2.35 -9.63 3.29
C PRO A 48 2.74 -10.95 2.60
N PRO A 49 3.70 -10.94 1.66
CA PRO A 49 4.11 -12.15 0.98
C PRO A 49 4.82 -13.11 1.94
N ALA A 50 4.45 -14.39 1.90
CA ALA A 50 5.01 -15.44 2.75
C ALA A 50 6.34 -16.02 2.23
N ASP A 51 6.73 -15.66 1.01
CA ASP A 51 7.97 -16.15 0.38
C ASP A 51 9.22 -15.60 1.11
N PRO A 52 10.15 -16.47 1.57
CA PRO A 52 11.38 -16.09 2.27
C PRO A 52 12.25 -15.07 1.53
N ALA A 53 12.18 -14.99 0.20
CA ALA A 53 12.89 -13.98 -0.59
C ALA A 53 12.52 -12.55 -0.17
N TRP A 54 11.27 -12.33 0.25
CA TRP A 54 10.80 -11.03 0.74
C TRP A 54 11.33 -10.69 2.13
N ALA A 55 11.53 -11.69 2.99
CA ALA A 55 12.18 -11.48 4.30
C ALA A 55 13.64 -11.03 4.11
N ASN A 56 14.35 -11.64 3.14
CA ASN A 56 15.69 -11.22 2.77
C ASN A 56 15.71 -9.79 2.22
N TYR A 57 14.80 -9.46 1.30
CA TYR A 57 14.62 -8.11 0.79
C TYR A 57 14.41 -7.09 1.92
N THR A 58 13.45 -7.33 2.81
CA THR A 58 13.12 -6.39 3.90
C THR A 58 14.32 -6.17 4.82
N ARG A 59 15.07 -7.24 5.13
CA ARG A 59 16.29 -7.15 5.94
C ARG A 59 17.35 -6.28 5.29
N VAL A 60 17.66 -6.52 4.01
CA VAL A 60 18.65 -5.73 3.25
C VAL A 60 18.21 -4.28 3.11
N TRP A 61 16.94 -4.05 2.81
CA TRP A 61 16.38 -2.70 2.69
C TRP A 61 16.49 -1.91 4.01
N ARG A 62 16.13 -2.51 5.15
CA ARG A 62 16.27 -1.85 6.46
C ARG A 62 17.72 -1.51 6.77
N ALA A 63 18.64 -2.45 6.59
CA ALA A 63 20.07 -2.20 6.79
C ALA A 63 20.60 -1.04 5.93
N ALA A 64 20.13 -0.93 4.68
CA ALA A 64 20.51 0.16 3.78
C ALA A 64 19.91 1.52 4.19
N VAL A 65 18.73 1.55 4.82
CA VAL A 65 18.12 2.76 5.39
C VAL A 65 18.88 3.19 6.63
N ASP A 66 19.17 2.26 7.55
CA ASP A 66 19.89 2.53 8.78
C ASP A 66 21.32 3.03 8.52
N ALA A 67 22.00 2.50 7.50
CA ALA A 67 23.33 2.95 7.10
C ALA A 67 23.38 4.36 6.45
N ARG A 68 22.22 4.94 6.15
CA ARG A 68 22.08 6.29 5.56
C ARG A 68 21.55 7.32 6.55
N GLY A 69 21.16 6.91 7.76
CA GLY A 69 20.78 7.78 8.88
C GLY A 69 21.97 8.13 9.75
#